data_AF-A0A1F9PGT0-F1
#
_entry.id   AF-A0A1F9PGT0-F1
#
_cell.length_a   1.000
_cell.length_b   1.000
_cell.length_c   1.000
_cell.angle_alpha   90.00
_cell.angle_beta   90.00
_cell.angle_gamma   90.00
#
_symmetry.space_group_name_H-M   'P 1'
#
loop_
_entity.id
_entity.type
_entity.pdbx_description
1 polymer ?
#
loop_
_entity_poly.entity_id
_entity_poly.type
_entity_poly.pdbx_seq_one_letter_code
_entity_poly.pdbx_strand_id
1 'polypeptide(L)' 'MKTIQDLEKLNDHILKIKELIIALEAMDPLFPALSRNSKRALASIKMLELNISDIITLDLEGS' A
#
# COMPACT_ATOMS: atom_id res chain seq x y z
N MET A 1 17.03 11.47 -11.29
CA MET A 1 16.08 10.40 -11.63
C MET A 1 15.96 9.49 -10.41
N LYS A 2 14.75 9.13 -9.98
CA LYS A 2 14.60 8.05 -8.98
C LYS A 2 14.98 6.74 -9.66
N THR A 3 15.67 5.87 -8.95
CA THR A 3 16.09 4.56 -9.49
C THR A 3 14.98 3.53 -9.31
N ILE A 4 15.01 2.43 -10.08
CA ILE A 4 14.12 1.28 -9.87
C ILE A 4 14.20 0.79 -8.42
N GLN A 5 15.40 0.78 -7.82
CA GLN A 5 15.61 0.43 -6.41
C GLN A 5 14.86 1.37 -5.44
N ASP A 6 14.68 2.65 -5.77
CA ASP A 6 13.90 3.57 -4.94
C ASP A 6 12.39 3.27 -5.01
N LEU A 7 11.91 2.83 -6.17
CA LEU A 7 10.51 2.41 -6.37
C LEU A 7 10.23 1.08 -5.67
N GLU A 8 11.15 0.12 -5.74
CA GLU A 8 11.07 -1.15 -5.00
C GLU A 8 10.99 -0.92 -3.50
N LYS A 9 11.88 -0.09 -2.94
CA LYS A 9 11.85 0.27 -1.51
C LYS A 9 10.54 0.96 -1.11
N LEU A 10 9.99 1.80 -1.98
CA LEU A 10 8.71 2.45 -1.72
C LEU A 10 7.56 1.44 -1.72
N ASN A 11 7.56 0.51 -2.68
CA ASN A 11 6.60 -0.59 -2.73
C ASN A 11 6.67 -1.45 -1.45
N ASP A 12 7.86 -1.80 -0.99
CA ASP A 12 8.05 -2.55 0.25
C ASP A 12 7.45 -1.86 1.47
N HIS A 13 7.59 -0.53 1.57
CA HIS A 13 6.95 0.24 2.64
C HIS A 13 5.42 0.21 2.55
N ILE A 14 4.86 0.34 1.34
CA ILE A 14 3.41 0.28 1.11
C ILE A 14 2.86 -1.10 1.54
N LEU A 15 3.55 -2.18 1.16
CA LEU A 15 3.17 -3.55 1.55
C LEU A 15 3.24 -3.77 3.06
N LYS A 16 4.30 -3.30 3.73
CA LYS A 16 4.39 -3.38 5.21
C LYS A 16 3.26 -2.64 5.91
N ILE A 17 2.89 -1.46 5.42
CA ILE A 17 1.77 -0.69 5.99
C ILE A 17 0.45 -1.45 5.78
N LYS A 18 0.24 -2.03 4.58
CA LYS A 18 -0.93 -2.85 4.28
C LYS A 18 -1.10 -4.00 5.27
N GLU A 19 -0.04 -4.75 5.51
CA GLU A 19 -0.04 -5.88 6.45
C GLU A 19 -0.42 -5.44 7.86
N LEU A 20 0.11 -4.30 8.33
CA LEU A 20 -0.24 -3.74 9.64
C LEU A 20 -1.70 -3.31 9.71
N ILE A 21 -2.26 -2.69 8.67
CA ILE A 21 -3.67 -2.29 8.66
C ILE A 21 -4.61 -3.51 8.62
N ILE A 22 -4.25 -4.58 7.87
CA ILE A 22 -4.99 -5.85 7.88
C ILE A 22 -4.98 -6.45 9.30
N ALA A 23 -3.83 -6.43 9.97
CA ALA A 23 -3.74 -6.90 11.35
C ALA A 23 -4.64 -6.08 12.30
N LEU A 24 -4.71 -4.75 12.13
CA LEU A 24 -5.62 -3.90 12.89
C LEU A 24 -7.10 -4.18 12.58
N GLU A 25 -7.45 -4.43 11.30
CA GLU A 25 -8.81 -4.83 10.92
C GLU A 25 -9.22 -6.15 11.58
N ALA A 26 -8.31 -7.13 11.67
CA ALA A 26 -8.57 -8.42 12.30
C ALA A 26 -8.84 -8.31 13.81
N MET A 27 -8.49 -7.19 14.45
CA MET A 27 -8.80 -6.90 15.86
C MET A 27 -10.22 -6.34 16.07
N ASP A 28 -11.04 -6.23 15.01
CA ASP A 28 -12.44 -5.77 15.04
C ASP A 28 -13.29 -6.36 16.18
N PRO A 29 -13.22 -7.67 16.51
CA PRO A 29 -14.03 -8.23 17.60
C PRO A 29 -13.76 -7.58 18.97
N LEU A 30 -12.58 -7.01 19.16
CA LEU A 30 -12.16 -6.31 20.38
C LEU A 30 -12.36 -4.79 20.26
N PHE A 31 -12.29 -4.25 19.04
CA PHE A 31 -12.33 -2.81 18.78
C PHE A 31 -13.13 -2.50 17.51
N PRO A 32 -14.48 -2.42 17.58
CA PRO A 32 -15.34 -2.25 16.40
C PRO A 32 -15.05 -0.99 15.56
N ALA A 33 -14.49 0.05 16.19
CA ALA A 33 -14.07 1.27 15.51
C ALA A 33 -12.87 1.06 14.58
N LEU A 34 -12.06 0.01 14.79
CA LEU A 34 -10.90 -0.29 13.94
C LEU A 34 -11.33 -0.79 12.56
N SER A 35 -12.36 -1.64 12.44
CA SER A 35 -12.79 -2.17 11.13
C SER A 35 -13.12 -1.09 10.11
N ARG A 36 -13.92 -0.07 10.49
CA ARG A 36 -14.24 1.03 9.57
C ARG A 36 -13.03 1.88 9.21
N ASN A 37 -12.11 2.11 10.14
CA ASN A 37 -10.92 2.91 9.89
C ASN A 37 -9.90 2.15 9.03
N SER A 38 -9.68 0.87 9.34
CA SER A 38 -8.81 -0.01 8.57
C SER A 38 -9.30 -0.17 7.14
N LYS A 39 -10.61 -0.35 6.89
CA LYS A 39 -11.17 -0.39 5.53
C LYS A 39 -10.88 0.87 4.71
N ARG A 40 -11.01 2.05 5.32
CA ARG A 40 -10.68 3.32 4.65
C ARG A 40 -9.18 3.43 4.35
N ALA A 41 -8.33 3.05 5.31
CA ALA A 41 -6.90 3.04 5.12
C ALA A 41 -6.47 2.05 4.01
N LEU A 42 -7.07 0.86 3.95
CA LEU A 42 -6.83 -0.13 2.90
C LEU A 42 -7.19 0.40 1.51
N ALA A 43 -8.27 1.17 1.38
CA ALA A 43 -8.62 1.81 0.11
C ALA A 43 -7.55 2.83 -0.33
N SER A 44 -7.05 3.65 0.58
CA SER A 44 -5.94 4.58 0.29
C SER A 44 -4.64 3.85 -0.06
N ILE A 45 -4.31 2.78 0.65
CA ILE A 45 -3.13 1.93 0.37
C ILE A 45 -3.25 1.30 -1.02
N LYS A 46 -4.44 0.82 -1.40
CA LYS A 46 -4.67 0.27 -2.73
C LYS A 46 -4.39 1.29 -3.85
N MET A 47 -4.73 2.56 -3.63
CA MET A 47 -4.40 3.62 -4.57
C MET A 47 -2.89 3.83 -4.67
N LEU A 48 -2.16 3.79 -3.55
CA LEU A 48 -0.70 3.88 -3.57
C LEU A 48 -0.07 2.70 -4.34
N GLU A 49 -0.57 1.47 -4.15
CA GLU A 49 -0.11 0.29 -4.91
C GLU A 49 -0.30 0.49 -6.42
N LEU A 50 -1.46 1.01 -6.85
CA LEU A 50 -1.73 1.30 -8.26
C LEU A 50 -0.77 2.38 -8.78
N ASN A 51 -0.61 3.48 -8.05
CA ASN A 51 0.29 4.56 -8.48
C ASN A 51 1.75 4.10 -8.66
N ILE A 52 2.25 3.22 -7.80
CA ILE A 52 3.61 2.67 -7.96
C ILE A 52 3.69 1.67 -9.11
N SER A 53 2.68 0.81 -9.26
CA SER A 53 2.62 -0.16 -10.36
C SER A 53 2.58 0.54 -11.73
N ASP A 54 1.82 1.62 -11.85
CA ASP A 54 1.72 2.43 -13.07
C ASP A 54 3.07 3.09 -13.41
N ILE A 55 3.77 3.63 -12.40
CA ILE A 55 5.09 4.25 -12.60
C ILE A 55 6.11 3.23 -13.08
N ILE A 56 6.16 2.04 -12.47
CA ILE A 56 7.07 0.96 -12.88
C ILE A 56 6.77 0.52 -14.31
N THR A 57 5.48 0.38 -14.66
CA THR A 57 5.06 -0.02 -16.02
C THR A 57 5.48 1.02 -17.06
N LEU A 58 5.25 2.31 -16.80
CA LEU A 58 5.64 3.39 -17.72
C LEU A 58 7.16 3.51 -17.91
N ASP A 59 7.94 3.29 -16.85
CA ASP A 59 9.42 3.34 -16.92
C ASP A 59 9.99 2.18 -17.76
N LEU A 60 9.35 1.00 -17.69
CA LEU A 60 9.71 -0.18 -18.49
C LEU A 60 9.31 -0.05 -19.98
N GLU A 61 8.24 0.68 -20.30
CA GLU A 61 7.81 0.92 -21.69
C GLU A 61 8.60 2.04 -22.38
N GLY A 62 9.20 2.96 -21.61
CA GLY A 62 9.98 4.09 -22.11
C GLY A 62 11.49 3.89 -22.19
N SER A 63 12.00 2.73 -21.77
CA SER A 63 13.42 2.34 -21.76
C SER A 63 13.78 1.42 -22.93
#